data_AF-A0A183TG06-F1
#
_entry.id   AF-A0A183TG06-F1
#
_cell.length_a   1.000
_cell.length_b   1.000
_cell.length_c   1.000
_cell.angle_alpha   90.00
_cell.angle_beta   90.00
_cell.angle_gamma   90.00
#
_symmetry.space_group_name_H-M   'P 1'
#
loop_
_entity.id
_entity.type
_entity.pdbx_description
1 polymer ?
#
loop_
_entity_poly.entity_id
_entity_poly.type
_entity_poly.pdbx_seq_one_letter_code
_entity_poly.pdbx_strand_id
1 'polypeptide(L)'
;MRGLPSNGRSDTLTKLGARLFTQGCSGVRVVIPAEVEAAEGRAPTCVGGICLPGFNSHSASSTEAYLNAAAAIGQTPEEIDLFLGRLDKILSEFTRRIPQEDNNN
;
A
#
# COMPACT_ATOMS: atom_id res chain seq x y z
N MET A 1 17.44 -3.99 1.16
CA MET A 1 16.08 -3.43 1.19
C MET A 1 15.50 -3.77 2.56
N ARG A 2 15.24 -2.78 3.44
CA ARG A 2 14.75 -3.06 4.81
C ARG A 2 13.28 -3.49 4.74
N GLY A 3 12.96 -4.68 5.26
CA GLY A 3 11.60 -5.22 5.27
C GLY A 3 10.78 -4.68 6.45
N LEU A 4 9.47 -4.53 6.26
CA LEU A 4 8.53 -4.32 7.36
C LEU A 4 8.46 -5.59 8.22
N PRO A 5 8.33 -5.49 9.56
CA PRO A 5 8.14 -6.64 10.44
C PRO A 5 6.94 -7.49 9.99
N SER A 6 7.03 -8.81 10.16
CA SER A 6 6.10 -9.78 9.56
C SER A 6 4.65 -9.68 10.05
N ASN A 7 4.42 -9.19 11.27
CA ASN A 7 3.07 -9.02 11.82
C ASN A 7 2.55 -7.59 11.61
N GLY A 8 1.37 -7.46 10.99
CA GLY A 8 0.71 -6.18 10.78
C GLY A 8 1.34 -5.33 9.65
N ARG A 9 2.07 -5.99 8.74
CA ARG A 9 2.63 -5.36 7.54
C ARG A 9 1.51 -4.86 6.64
N SER A 10 0.46 -5.66 6.44
CA SER A 10 -0.71 -5.27 5.64
C SER A 10 -1.46 -4.08 6.24
N ASP A 11 -1.62 -4.01 7.58
CA ASP A 11 -2.25 -2.88 8.26
C ASP A 11 -1.45 -1.60 8.11
N THR A 12 -0.12 -1.73 8.21
CA THR A 12 0.80 -0.61 8.04
C THR A 12 0.74 -0.07 6.60
N LEU A 13 0.72 -0.97 5.61
CA LEU A 13 0.52 -0.61 4.20
C LEU A 13 -0.88 -0.02 3.94
N THR A 14 -1.93 -0.56 4.56
CA THR A 14 -3.30 -0.03 4.41
C THR A 14 -3.42 1.37 5.03
N LYS A 15 -2.73 1.62 6.14
CA LYS A 15 -2.63 2.96 6.76
C LYS A 15 -1.97 3.98 5.84
N LEU A 16 -1.03 3.58 4.98
CA LEU A 16 -0.46 4.46 3.95
C LEU A 16 -1.55 4.98 3.02
N GLY A 17 -2.40 4.09 2.52
CA GLY A 17 -3.55 4.45 1.68
C GLY A 17 -4.54 5.35 2.41
N ALA A 18 -4.85 5.04 3.66
CA ALA A 18 -5.73 5.87 4.49
C ALA A 18 -5.19 7.30 4.67
N ARG A 19 -3.87 7.48 4.82
CA ARG A 19 -3.25 8.81 4.93
C ARG A 19 -3.28 9.59 3.63
N LEU A 20 -3.05 8.93 2.50
CA LEU A 20 -3.18 9.56 1.18
C LEU A 20 -4.59 10.10 1.00
N PHE A 21 -5.60 9.30 1.36
CA PHE A 21 -6.99 9.71 1.32
C PHE A 21 -7.28 10.93 2.22
N THR A 22 -6.81 10.95 3.48
CA THR A 22 -7.03 12.09 4.38
C THR A 22 -6.27 13.36 3.99
N GLN A 23 -5.21 13.25 3.18
CA GLN A 23 -4.54 14.41 2.57
C GLN A 23 -5.19 14.84 1.25
N GLY A 24 -6.33 14.27 0.87
CA GLY A 24 -7.07 14.65 -0.34
C GLY A 24 -6.52 14.03 -1.63
N CYS A 25 -5.73 12.96 -1.56
CA CYS A 25 -5.36 12.16 -2.72
C CYS A 25 -6.40 11.05 -2.93
N SER A 26 -7.30 11.24 -3.89
CA SER A 26 -8.30 10.23 -4.27
C SER A 26 -7.81 9.35 -5.44
N GLY A 27 -8.44 8.20 -5.66
CA GLY A 27 -8.11 7.30 -6.79
C GLY A 27 -6.83 6.46 -6.62
N VAL A 28 -6.04 6.71 -5.58
CA VAL A 28 -4.83 5.93 -5.28
C VAL A 28 -5.19 4.62 -4.60
N ARG A 29 -4.62 3.50 -5.07
CA ARG A 29 -4.83 2.17 -4.47
C ARG A 29 -3.53 1.60 -3.95
N VAL A 30 -3.48 1.30 -2.65
CA VAL A 30 -2.43 0.44 -2.08
C VAL A 30 -2.89 -1.01 -2.23
N VAL A 31 -2.05 -1.85 -2.83
CA VAL A 31 -2.34 -3.25 -3.09
C VAL A 31 -1.47 -4.13 -2.21
N ILE A 32 -2.13 -5.04 -1.47
CA ILE A 32 -1.48 -6.03 -0.63
C ILE A 32 -1.32 -7.33 -1.44
N PRO A 33 -0.12 -7.93 -1.47
CA PRO A 33 0.10 -9.16 -2.20
C PRO A 33 -0.47 -10.37 -1.46
N ALA A 34 -0.90 -11.38 -2.22
CA ALA A 34 -1.36 -12.68 -1.73
C ALA A 34 -0.40 -13.32 -0.71
N GLU A 35 0.92 -13.23 -0.92
CA GLU A 35 1.89 -13.77 0.02
C GLU A 35 1.86 -13.11 1.40
N VAL A 36 1.66 -11.78 1.45
CA VAL A 36 1.53 -11.06 2.73
C VAL A 36 0.22 -11.40 3.41
N GLU A 37 -0.88 -11.50 2.66
CA GLU A 37 -2.17 -11.95 3.20
C GLU A 37 -2.07 -13.36 3.81
N ALA A 38 -1.44 -14.30 3.08
CA ALA A 38 -1.26 -15.67 3.53
C ALA A 38 -0.32 -15.77 4.75
N ALA A 39 0.80 -15.05 4.75
CA ALA A 39 1.74 -15.02 5.86
C ALA A 39 1.13 -14.48 7.16
N GLU A 40 0.18 -13.54 7.04
CA GLU A 40 -0.56 -13.00 8.19
C GLU A 40 -1.82 -13.81 8.55
N GLY A 41 -2.07 -14.93 7.87
CA GLY A 41 -3.24 -15.80 8.13
C GLY A 41 -4.58 -15.13 7.81
N ARG A 42 -4.61 -14.14 6.92
CA ARG A 42 -5.85 -13.46 6.52
C ARG A 42 -6.67 -14.33 5.58
N ALA A 43 -7.98 -14.34 5.80
CA ALA A 43 -8.90 -14.96 4.87
C ALA A 43 -8.93 -14.16 3.55
N PRO A 44 -8.88 -14.83 2.38
CA PRO A 44 -9.04 -14.16 1.09
C PRO A 44 -10.38 -13.44 0.99
N THR A 45 -10.42 -12.34 0.22
CA THR A 45 -11.68 -11.64 -0.04
C THR A 45 -12.55 -12.50 -0.96
N CYS A 46 -13.81 -12.72 -0.58
CA CYS A 46 -14.76 -13.49 -1.40
C CYS A 46 -15.81 -12.57 -2.03
N VAL A 47 -15.94 -12.63 -3.36
CA VAL A 47 -16.88 -11.83 -4.15
C VAL A 47 -17.71 -12.80 -4.99
N GLY A 48 -19.04 -12.74 -4.87
CA GLY A 48 -19.94 -13.62 -5.62
C GLY A 48 -19.71 -15.13 -5.36
N GLY A 49 -19.27 -15.50 -4.15
CA GLY A 49 -18.97 -16.89 -3.78
C GLY A 49 -17.58 -17.39 -4.21
N ILE A 50 -16.80 -16.57 -4.91
CA ILE A 50 -15.42 -16.90 -5.31
C ILE A 50 -14.45 -16.18 -4.39
N CYS A 51 -13.55 -16.91 -3.76
CA CYS A 51 -12.52 -16.34 -2.90
C CYS A 51 -11.24 -16.08 -3.70
N LEU A 52 -10.72 -14.85 -3.57
CA LEU A 52 -9.65 -14.30 -4.40
C LEU A 52 -8.46 -13.95 -3.49
N PRO A 53 -7.44 -14.82 -3.38
CA PRO A 53 -6.20 -14.50 -2.67
C PRO A 53 -5.47 -13.34 -3.36
N GLY A 54 -4.93 -12.41 -2.57
CA GLY A 54 -4.34 -11.19 -3.11
C GLY A 54 -5.38 -10.34 -3.84
N PHE A 55 -6.57 -10.18 -3.26
CA PHE A 55 -7.61 -9.37 -3.88
C PHE A 55 -7.06 -7.97 -4.18
N ASN A 56 -7.34 -7.44 -5.37
CA ASN A 56 -6.69 -6.26 -5.98
C ASN A 56 -5.29 -6.45 -6.59
N SER A 57 -4.57 -7.56 -6.38
CA SER A 57 -3.31 -7.80 -7.09
C SER A 57 -3.52 -8.36 -8.50
N HIS A 58 -4.73 -8.88 -8.76
CA HIS A 58 -5.06 -9.66 -9.96
C HIS A 58 -4.22 -10.94 -10.12
N SER A 59 -3.61 -11.43 -9.03
CA SER A 59 -2.81 -12.65 -9.01
C SER A 59 -2.83 -13.33 -7.64
N ALA A 60 -3.15 -14.62 -7.61
CA ALA A 60 -3.08 -15.44 -6.40
C ALA A 60 -1.64 -15.72 -5.93
N SER A 61 -0.63 -15.33 -6.71
CA SER A 61 0.79 -15.54 -6.42
C SER A 61 1.60 -14.23 -6.49
N SER A 62 0.97 -13.09 -6.22
CA SER A 62 1.67 -11.81 -6.11
C SER A 62 2.55 -11.78 -4.85
N THR A 63 3.77 -11.26 -4.99
CA THR A 63 4.79 -11.23 -3.94
C THR A 63 4.98 -9.84 -3.32
N GLU A 64 4.89 -8.79 -4.14
CA GLU A 64 5.22 -7.42 -3.72
C GLU A 64 4.00 -6.53 -3.56
N ALA A 65 4.06 -5.67 -2.53
CA ALA A 65 3.10 -4.61 -2.35
C ALA A 65 3.43 -3.43 -3.27
N TYR A 66 2.40 -2.78 -3.81
CA TYR A 66 2.57 -1.64 -4.70
C TYR A 66 1.46 -0.61 -4.51
N LEU A 67 1.71 0.58 -5.06
CA LEU A 67 0.76 1.68 -5.13
C LEU A 67 0.41 1.92 -6.59
N ASN A 68 -0.89 2.01 -6.88
CA ASN A 68 -1.40 2.37 -8.19
C ASN A 68 -1.94 3.81 -8.12
N ALA A 69 -1.52 4.62 -9.09
CA ALA A 69 -2.11 5.90 -9.43
C ALA A 69 -2.20 5.98 -10.97
N ALA A 70 -3.23 6.64 -11.49
CA ALA A 70 -3.47 6.76 -12.92
C ALA A 70 -3.67 8.23 -13.31
N ALA A 71 -3.29 8.58 -14.53
CA ALA A 71 -3.62 9.86 -15.16
C ALA A 71 -4.83 9.65 -16.08
N ALA A 72 -6.02 10.01 -15.60
CA ALA A 72 -7.25 9.89 -16.39
C ALA A 72 -7.47 11.11 -17.30
N ILE A 73 -8.44 11.01 -18.22
CA ILE A 73 -8.82 12.14 -19.08
C ILE A 73 -9.25 13.35 -18.23
N GLY A 74 -8.74 14.53 -18.59
CA GLY A 74 -9.05 15.79 -17.90
C GLY A 74 -8.15 16.11 -16.70
N GLN A 75 -7.20 15.22 -16.35
CA GLN A 75 -6.25 15.48 -15.27
C GLN A 75 -5.22 16.54 -15.69
N THR A 76 -4.91 17.48 -14.79
CA THR A 76 -3.99 18.58 -15.08
C THR A 76 -2.59 18.37 -14.49
N PRO A 77 -1.54 19.02 -15.02
CA PRO A 77 -0.20 18.98 -14.44
C PRO A 77 -0.16 19.43 -12.97
N GLU A 78 -0.95 20.44 -12.61
CA GLU A 78 -1.00 20.97 -11.24
C GLU A 78 -1.56 19.94 -10.24
N GLU A 79 -2.52 19.13 -10.67
CA GLU A 79 -3.05 18.02 -9.87
C GLU A 79 -1.99 16.93 -9.67
N ILE A 80 -1.18 16.66 -10.70
CA ILE A 80 -0.07 15.70 -10.62
C ILE A 80 0.99 16.22 -9.63
N ASP A 81 1.40 17.48 -9.74
CA ASP A 81 2.39 18.08 -8.84
C ASP A 81 1.91 18.07 -7.39
N LEU A 82 0.64 18.41 -7.16
CA LEU A 82 0.02 18.38 -5.84
C LEU A 82 -0.01 16.95 -5.27
N PHE A 83 -0.35 15.95 -6.10
CA PHE A 83 -0.31 14.54 -5.71
C PHE A 83 1.10 14.10 -5.33
N LEU A 84 2.11 14.41 -6.16
CA LEU A 84 3.50 14.05 -5.91
C LEU A 84 4.04 14.67 -4.63
N GLY A 85 3.75 15.95 -4.36
CA GLY A 85 4.15 16.61 -3.12
C GLY A 85 3.52 15.98 -1.87
N ARG A 86 2.24 15.59 -1.94
CA ARG A 86 1.57 14.88 -0.84
C ARG A 86 2.11 13.47 -0.66
N LEU A 87 2.37 12.76 -1.75
CA LEU A 87 2.93 11.41 -1.74
C LEU A 87 4.31 11.41 -1.09
N ASP A 88 5.20 12.33 -1.49
CA ASP A 88 6.54 12.48 -0.95
C ASP A 88 6.52 12.72 0.57
N LYS A 89 5.69 13.66 1.03
CA LYS A 89 5.50 13.95 2.45
C LYS A 89 5.09 12.69 3.23
N ILE A 90 4.09 11.96 2.73
CA ILE A 90 3.56 10.77 3.41
C ILE A 90 4.59 9.65 3.43
N LEU A 91 5.29 9.39 2.32
CA LEU A 91 6.32 8.35 2.25
C LEU A 91 7.52 8.67 3.15
N SER A 92 7.91 9.95 3.23
CA SER A 92 8.94 10.43 4.15
C SER A 92 8.54 10.19 5.61
N GLU A 93 7.31 10.54 5.99
CA GLU A 93 6.78 10.27 7.33
C GLU A 93 6.63 8.78 7.63
N PHE A 94 6.27 7.98 6.63
CA PHE A 94 6.10 6.54 6.75
C PHE A 94 7.44 5.84 6.99
N THR A 95 8.45 6.20 6.22
CA THR A 95 9.81 5.64 6.32
C THR A 95 10.45 5.98 7.66
N ARG A 96 10.27 7.21 8.16
CA ARG A 96 10.80 7.64 9.47
C ARG A 96 10.22 6.85 10.66
N ARG A 97 9.02 6.27 10.49
CA ARG A 97 8.31 5.55 11.57
C ARG A 97 8.57 4.05 11.58
N ILE A 98 9.28 3.50 10.59
CA ILE A 98 9.78 2.12 10.67
C ILE A 98 10.88 2.15 11.74
N PRO A 99 10.72 1.45 12.89
CA PRO A 99 11.74 1.45 13.94
C PRO A 99 13.10 1.07 13.35
N GLN A 100 14.14 1.84 13.67
CA GLN A 100 15.50 1.37 13.48
C GLN A 100 15.67 0.20 14.46
N GLU A 101 15.81 -1.03 13.97
CA GLU A 101 16.50 -2.05 14.75
C GLU A 101 17.94 -1.55 14.91
N ASP A 102 18.26 -1.01 16.09
CA ASP A 102 19.62 -0.72 16.49
C ASP A 102 20.38 -2.04 16.57
N ASN A 103 21.10 -2.37 15.49
CA ASN A 103 22.09 -3.44 15.47
C ASN A 103 23.29 -3.02 16.34
N ASN A 104 23.12 -3.01 17.65
CA ASN A 104 24.24 -3.03 18.59
C ASN A 104 24.64 -4.49 18.81
N ASN A 105 25.66 -4.92 18.06
CA ASN A 105 26.46 -6.10 18.36
C ASN A 105 27.85 -5.65 18.83
#